data_AF-A0A2M6X4Q5-F1
#
_entry.id   AF-A0A2M6X4Q5-F1
#
_cell.length_a   1.000
_cell.length_b   1.000
_cell.length_c   1.000
_cell.angle_alpha   90.00
_cell.angle_beta   90.00
_cell.angle_gamma   90.00
#
_symmetry.space_group_name_H-M   'P 1'
#
loop_
_entity.id
_entity.type
_entity.pdbx_description
1 polymer ?
#
loop_
_entity_poly.entity_id
_entity_poly.type
_entity_poly.pdbx_seq_one_letter_code
_entity_poly.pdbx_strand_id
1 'polypeptide(L)'
;MNDIELRSRWTPEKVNLLRARRGWSRAELAFRLGFKLSNFVKWEEDGGQLPVDRLLCFEKWWSEVNLASKNLHKKAPADELLSKFKLSQISLIEVDSLPPSKEESAQSSET
;
A
#
# COMPACT_ATOMS: atom_id res chain seq x y z
N MET A 1 6.12 -2.05 28.93
CA MET A 1 5.49 -0.97 28.14
C MET A 1 4.29 -0.52 28.96
N ASN A 2 4.29 0.74 29.39
CA ASN A 2 3.32 1.22 30.37
C ASN A 2 2.09 1.79 29.69
N ASP A 3 0.92 1.72 30.33
CA ASP A 3 -0.36 2.19 29.79
C ASP A 3 -0.31 3.65 29.28
N ILE A 4 0.42 4.50 30.00
CA ILE A 4 0.61 5.92 29.67
C ILE A 4 1.39 6.07 28.35
N GLU A 5 2.44 5.28 28.16
CA GLU A 5 3.24 5.29 26.93
C GLU A 5 2.40 4.80 25.75
N LEU A 6 1.59 3.77 25.97
CA LEU A 6 0.74 3.18 24.94
C LEU A 6 -0.32 4.18 24.43
N ARG A 7 -0.98 4.88 25.36
CA ARG A 7 -2.00 5.89 25.06
C ARG A 7 -1.40 7.13 24.40
N SER A 8 -0.19 7.53 24.80
CA SER A 8 0.54 8.61 24.13
C SER A 8 0.99 8.22 22.72
N ARG A 9 1.42 6.96 22.53
CA ARG A 9 1.86 6.46 21.22
C ARG A 9 0.71 6.30 20.24
N TRP A 10 -0.47 5.91 20.70
CA TRP A 10 -1.65 5.59 19.87
C TRP A 10 -2.83 6.49 20.19
N THR A 11 -2.73 7.75 19.77
CA THR A 11 -3.84 8.69 19.86
C THR A 11 -4.88 8.42 18.76
N PRO A 12 -6.15 8.81 18.97
CA PRO A 12 -7.20 8.72 17.95
C PRO A 12 -6.79 9.31 16.60
N GLU A 13 -6.18 10.50 16.60
CA GLU A 13 -5.77 11.23 15.40
C GLU A 13 -4.71 10.45 14.61
N LYS A 14 -3.75 9.86 15.32
CA LYS A 14 -2.69 9.09 14.69
C LYS A 14 -3.24 7.80 14.06
N VAL A 15 -4.12 7.10 14.76
CA VAL A 15 -4.73 5.87 14.22
C VAL A 15 -5.63 6.19 13.04
N ASN A 16 -6.40 7.29 13.08
CA ASN A 16 -7.19 7.78 11.96
C ASN A 16 -6.30 8.07 10.73
N LEU A 17 -5.20 8.81 10.93
CA LEU A 17 -4.26 9.12 9.85
C LEU A 17 -3.68 7.86 9.21
N LEU A 18 -3.26 6.88 10.02
CA LEU A 18 -2.71 5.62 9.51
C LEU A 18 -3.76 4.80 8.75
N ARG A 19 -4.98 4.74 9.28
CA ARG A 19 -6.13 4.09 8.66
C ARG A 19 -6.44 4.70 7.30
N ALA A 20 -6.52 6.04 7.23
CA ALA A 20 -6.78 6.78 6.00
C ALA A 20 -5.67 6.54 4.96
N ARG A 21 -4.40 6.57 5.34
CA ARG A 21 -3.27 6.30 4.43
C ARG A 21 -3.27 4.90 3.85
N ARG A 22 -3.79 3.91 4.59
CA ARG A 22 -3.88 2.52 4.15
C ARG A 22 -5.19 2.19 3.42
N GLY A 23 -6.13 3.14 3.36
CA GLY A 23 -7.45 2.90 2.77
C GLY A 23 -8.37 2.00 3.60
N TRP A 24 -8.08 1.82 4.89
CA TRP A 24 -8.90 0.97 5.76
C TRP A 24 -10.18 1.69 6.19
N SER A 25 -11.29 0.95 6.20
CA SER A 25 -12.54 1.46 6.76
C SER A 25 -12.51 1.40 8.29
N ARG A 26 -13.35 2.20 8.95
CA ARG A 26 -13.54 2.11 10.41
C ARG A 26 -14.06 0.74 10.83
N ALA A 27 -14.96 0.16 10.05
CA ALA A 27 -15.53 -1.17 10.29
C ALA A 27 -14.45 -2.25 10.24
N GLU A 28 -13.57 -2.19 9.25
CA GLU A 28 -12.47 -3.14 9.11
C GLU A 28 -11.51 -3.08 10.30
N LEU A 29 -11.12 -1.86 10.70
CA LEU A 29 -10.22 -1.70 11.84
C LEU A 29 -10.88 -2.11 13.16
N ALA A 30 -12.14 -1.74 13.38
CA ALA A 30 -12.91 -2.15 14.55
C ALA A 30 -13.04 -3.68 14.64
N PHE A 31 -13.33 -4.34 13.51
CA PHE A 31 -13.39 -5.80 13.42
C PHE A 31 -12.03 -6.44 13.76
N ARG A 32 -10.93 -5.93 13.20
CA ARG A 32 -9.56 -6.42 13.48
C ARG A 32 -9.19 -6.27 14.95
N LEU A 33 -9.65 -5.22 15.60
CA LEU A 33 -9.42 -4.99 17.03
C LEU A 33 -10.39 -5.74 17.93
N GLY A 34 -11.40 -6.42 17.38
CA GLY A 34 -12.47 -7.05 18.16
C GLY A 34 -13.26 -6.03 18.99
N PHE A 35 -13.45 -4.83 18.44
CA PHE A 35 -14.11 -3.71 19.09
C PHE A 35 -15.37 -3.33 18.31
N LYS A 36 -16.45 -2.97 19.02
CA LYS A 36 -17.69 -2.56 18.35
C LYS A 36 -17.45 -1.29 17.55
N LEU A 37 -17.93 -1.24 16.31
CA LEU A 37 -17.78 -0.10 15.41
C LEU A 37 -18.27 1.20 16.06
N SER A 38 -19.43 1.20 16.72
CA SER A 38 -19.96 2.37 17.42
C SER A 38 -18.99 2.94 18.45
N ASN A 39 -18.34 2.06 19.22
CA ASN A 39 -17.39 2.46 20.24
C ASN A 39 -16.08 2.93 19.62
N PHE A 40 -15.68 2.33 18.49
CA PHE A 40 -14.51 2.76 17.73
C PHE A 40 -14.70 4.17 17.16
N VAL A 41 -15.87 4.45 16.57
CA VAL A 41 -16.21 5.79 16.05
C VAL A 41 -16.19 6.80 17.18
N LYS A 42 -16.85 6.50 18.31
CA LYS A 42 -16.84 7.37 19.50
C LYS A 42 -15.41 7.62 20.02
N TRP A 43 -14.56 6.60 19.98
CA TRP A 43 -13.16 6.75 20.37
C TRP A 43 -12.38 7.63 19.38
N GLU A 44 -12.61 7.47 18.08
CA GLU A 44 -11.91 8.20 17.01
C GLU A 44 -12.34 9.67 16.92
N GLU A 45 -13.61 9.98 17.20
CA GLU A 45 -14.22 11.31 17.01
C GLU A 45 -14.40 12.08 18.32
N ASP A 46 -14.91 11.44 19.37
CA ASP A 46 -15.29 12.10 20.63
C ASP A 46 -14.20 12.06 21.69
N GLY A 47 -12.99 11.57 21.35
CA GLY A 47 -11.90 11.43 22.31
C GLY A 47 -12.20 10.42 23.41
N GLY A 48 -13.03 9.41 23.14
CA GLY A 48 -13.29 8.32 24.07
C GLY A 48 -12.01 7.58 24.49
N GLN A 49 -12.13 6.60 25.38
CA GLN A 49 -10.99 5.74 25.73
C GLN A 49 -11.13 4.36 25.09
N LEU A 50 -10.11 3.97 24.32
CA LEU A 50 -9.92 2.59 23.94
C LEU A 50 -9.31 1.82 25.12
N PRO A 51 -9.78 0.59 25.42
CA PRO A 51 -9.12 -0.27 26.39
C PRO A 51 -7.66 -0.53 26.00
N VAL A 52 -6.78 -0.63 27.00
CA VAL A 52 -5.33 -0.83 26.78
C VAL A 52 -5.06 -2.12 26.00
N ASP A 53 -5.80 -3.19 26.28
CA ASP A 53 -5.68 -4.47 25.57
C ASP A 53 -5.89 -4.32 24.06
N ARG A 54 -6.78 -3.41 23.64
CA ARG A 54 -7.09 -3.15 22.23
C ARG A 54 -5.99 -2.33 21.56
N LEU A 55 -5.38 -1.39 22.29
CA LEU A 55 -4.21 -0.66 21.83
C LEU A 55 -2.99 -1.59 21.68
N LEU A 56 -2.83 -2.56 22.58
CA LEU A 56 -1.79 -3.59 22.46
C LEU A 56 -2.02 -4.48 21.22
N CYS A 57 -3.26 -4.92 20.99
CA CYS A 57 -3.62 -5.64 19.77
C CYS A 57 -3.32 -4.81 18.52
N PHE A 58 -3.64 -3.51 18.53
CA PHE A 58 -3.32 -2.61 17.42
C PHE A 58 -1.82 -2.52 17.17
N GLU A 59 -1.02 -2.34 18.22
CA GLU A 59 0.44 -2.22 18.10
C GLU A 59 1.09 -3.47 17.52
N LYS A 60 0.68 -4.64 18.01
CA LYS A 60 1.16 -5.93 17.52
C LYS A 60 0.82 -6.08 16.04
N TRP A 61 -0.44 -5.90 15.69
CA TRP A 61 -0.91 -6.02 14.32
C TRP A 61 -0.25 -5.00 13.37
N TRP A 62 -0.14 -3.75 13.79
CA TRP A 62 0.52 -2.70 13.02
C TRP A 62 2.00 -3.01 12.76
N SER A 63 2.68 -3.61 13.73
CA SER A 63 4.07 -4.06 13.59
C SER A 63 4.19 -5.18 12.55
N GLU A 64 3.28 -6.15 12.56
CA GLU A 64 3.22 -7.24 11.57
C GLU A 64 2.97 -6.70 10.16
N VAL A 65 2.00 -5.79 9.99
CA VAL A 65 1.69 -5.17 8.69
C VAL A 65 2.88 -4.39 8.13
N ASN A 66 3.59 -3.64 8.99
CA ASN A 66 4.76 -2.89 8.56
C ASN A 66 5.94 -3.80 8.20
N LEU A 67 6.13 -4.89 8.95
CA LEU A 67 7.14 -5.89 8.61
C LEU A 67 6.83 -6.55 7.26
N ALA A 68 5.58 -6.96 7.04
CA ALA A 68 5.14 -7.53 5.78
C ALA A 68 5.32 -6.55 4.60
N SER A 69 4.97 -5.27 4.81
CA SER A 69 5.13 -4.22 3.79
C SER A 69 6.60 -4.03 3.42
N LYS A 70 7.52 -4.03 4.40
CA LYS A 70 8.97 -3.94 4.17
C LYS A 70 9.52 -5.14 3.40
N ASN A 71 8.97 -6.33 3.62
CA ASN A 71 9.40 -7.54 2.92
C ASN A 71 8.84 -7.59 1.49
N LEU A 72 7.68 -6.99 1.23
CA LEU A 72 7.09 -6.93 -0.12
C LEU A 72 7.97 -6.13 -1.10
N HIS A 73 8.61 -5.05 -0.64
CA HIS A 73 9.51 -4.24 -1.47
C HIS A 73 10.90 -4.85 -1.70
N LYS A 74 11.25 -5.95 -1.02
CA LYS A 74 12.57 -6.60 -1.14
C LYS A 74 12.63 -7.68 -2.23
N LYS A 75 11.49 -8.17 -2.70
CA LYS A 75 11.42 -9.07 -3.85
C LYS A 75 10.77 -8.32 -4.98
N ALA A 76 11.50 -8.08 -6.06
CA ALA A 76 10.87 -7.62 -7.28
C ALA A 76 9.82 -8.68 -7.67
N PRO A 77 8.53 -8.31 -7.81
CA PRO A 77 7.46 -9.27 -8.07
C PRO A 77 7.71 -10.04 -9.38
N ALA A 78 8.43 -9.44 -10.32
CA ALA A 78 8.89 -10.11 -11.53
C ALA A 78 9.84 -11.28 -11.23
N ASP A 79 10.89 -11.09 -10.41
CA ASP A 79 11.91 -12.13 -10.21
C ASP A 79 11.37 -13.36 -9.45
N GLU A 80 10.45 -13.15 -8.50
CA GLU A 80 9.79 -14.27 -7.80
C GLU A 80 8.82 -15.01 -8.72
N LEU A 81 8.07 -14.31 -9.58
CA LEU A 81 7.19 -14.93 -10.57
C LEU A 81 8.00 -15.65 -11.65
N LEU A 82 9.08 -15.05 -12.15
CA LEU A 82 9.98 -15.64 -13.13
C LEU A 82 10.62 -16.92 -12.58
N SER A 83 11.10 -16.89 -11.33
CA SER A 83 11.65 -18.08 -10.65
C SER A 83 10.59 -19.16 -10.42
N LYS A 84 9.42 -18.80 -9.89
CA LYS A 84 8.35 -19.75 -9.54
C LYS A 84 7.75 -20.46 -10.75
N PHE A 85 7.64 -19.77 -11.88
CA PHE A 85 7.10 -20.33 -13.12
C PHE A 85 8.19 -20.78 -14.10
N LYS A 86 9.47 -20.76 -13.70
CA LYS A 86 10.64 -21.04 -14.57
C LYS A 86 10.61 -20.25 -15.89
N LEU A 87 10.15 -19.00 -15.82
CA LEU A 87 10.11 -18.12 -16.97
C LEU A 87 11.45 -17.40 -17.08
N SER A 88 12.03 -17.43 -18.28
CA SER A 88 13.19 -16.62 -18.63
C SER A 88 12.75 -15.18 -18.90
N GLN A 89 13.62 -14.21 -18.63
CA GLN A 89 13.38 -12.85 -19.12
C GLN A 89 13.36 -12.86 -20.66
N ILE A 90 12.38 -12.18 -21.25
CA ILE A 90 12.34 -11.96 -22.69
C ILE A 90 13.44 -10.94 -23.00
N SER A 91 14.45 -11.35 -23.75
CA SER A 91 15.44 -10.43 -24.29
C SER A 91 14.74 -9.40 -25.17
N LEU A 92 15.14 -8.13 -25.05
CA LEU A 92 14.72 -7.06 -25.96
C LEU A 92 14.84 -7.59 -27.40
N ILE A 93 13.71 -7.69 -28.10
CA ILE A 93 13.73 -8.01 -29.53
C ILE A 93 14.46 -6.84 -30.19
N GLU A 94 15.61 -7.10 -30.81
CA GLU A 94 16.21 -6.15 -31.74
C GLU A 94 15.20 -5.91 -32.84
N VAL A 95 14.55 -4.75 -32.81
CA VAL A 95 13.67 -4.30 -33.88
C VAL A 95 14.59 -3.98 -35.04
N ASP A 96 14.64 -4.89 -36.02
CA ASP A 96 15.31 -4.63 -37.28
C ASP A 96 14.84 -3.28 -37.81
N SER A 97 15.80 -2.38 -37.99
CA SER A 97 15.55 -1.01 -38.40
C SER A 97 14.86 -1.03 -39.77
N LEU A 98 13.58 -0.66 -39.80
CA LEU A 98 12.87 -0.36 -41.04
C LEU A 98 13.71 0.66 -41.83
N PRO A 99 14.03 0.39 -43.11
CA PRO A 99 14.76 1.36 -43.92
C PRO A 99 13.91 2.62 -44.07
N PRO A 100 14.54 3.81 -44.08
CA PRO A 100 13.81 5.06 -44.26
C PRO A 100 13.08 5.03 -45.62
N SER A 101 11.76 5.18 -45.57
CA SER A 101 10.93 5.35 -46.77
C SER A 101 11.46 6.55 -47.54
N LYS A 102 11.85 6.30 -48.79
CA LYS A 102 12.35 7.31 -49.72
C LYS A 102 11.33 8.45 -49.87
N GLU A 103 11.85 9.66 -49.80
CA GLU A 103 11.20 10.90 -50.20
C GLU A 103 10.60 10.75 -51.61
N GLU A 104 9.32 11.09 -51.77
CA GLU A 104 8.76 11.43 -53.06
C GLU A 104 8.33 12.91 -53.01
N SER A 105 9.28 13.76 -53.41
CA SER A 105 9.03 15.13 -53.82
C SER A 105 8.06 15.12 -55.01
N ALA A 106 6.88 15.69 -54.83
CA ALA A 106 6.08 16.20 -55.94
C ALA A 106 5.91 17.71 -55.73
N GLN A 107 6.78 18.47 -56.40
CA GLN A 107 6.46 19.83 -56.84
C GLN A 107 5.27 19.73 -57.80
N SER A 108 4.18 20.43 -57.49
CA SER A 108 3.22 20.88 -58.51
C SER A 108 3.00 22.38 -58.35
N SER A 109 3.58 23.07 -59.32
CA SER A 109 3.34 24.44 -59.74
C SER A 109 1.92 24.58 -60.34
N GLU A 110 1.57 25.84 -60.63
CA GLU A 110 0.42 26.33 -61.44
C GLU A 110 -0.91 26.46 -60.67
N THR A 111 -1.62 27.60 -60.67
CA THR A 111 -1.63 28.81 -61.52
C THR A 111 -1.98 30.05 -60.69
#